data_AF-A0A7S3X8K8-F1
#
_entry.id   AF-A0A7S3X8K8-F1
#
_cell.length_a   1.000
_cell.length_b   1.000
_cell.length_c   1.000
_cell.angle_alpha   90.00
_cell.angle_beta   90.00
_cell.angle_gamma   90.00
#
_symmetry.space_group_name_H-M   'P 1'
#
loop_
_entity.id
_entity.type
_entity.pdbx_description
1 polymer ?
#
loop_
_entity_poly.entity_id
_entity_poly.type
_entity_poly.pdbx_seq_one_letter_code
_entity_poly.pdbx_strand_id
1 'polypeptide(L)'
;RARPCNVTQINRLEELWRTNPNATIADTEAEDSTLNDDEPAPVQTQYDDAYQYQSIMAPLVRLEAEYDRQAREAQTQDNVAVRWDMALNKRRVAYFHLPTAESQLRIVAGDELILRHTGDESHAPFESSGVVTRLSASEE
;
A
#
# COMPACT_ATOMS: atom_id res chain seq x y z
N ARG A 1 -31.51 21.82 -3.19
CA ARG A 1 -30.59 22.40 -4.20
C ARG A 1 -29.19 21.89 -3.85
N ALA A 2 -28.51 21.17 -4.73
CA ALA A 2 -27.19 20.61 -4.42
C ALA A 2 -26.15 21.73 -4.29
N ARG A 3 -25.25 21.60 -3.31
CA ARG A 3 -24.08 22.48 -3.15
C ARG A 3 -23.06 22.13 -4.24
N PRO A 4 -22.51 23.10 -4.98
CA PRO A 4 -21.46 22.82 -5.94
C PRO A 4 -20.23 22.26 -5.21
N CYS A 5 -19.65 21.18 -5.74
CA CYS A 5 -18.48 20.52 -5.19
C CYS A 5 -17.44 20.38 -6.31
N ASN A 6 -16.20 20.78 -6.04
CA ASN A 6 -15.07 20.64 -6.97
C ASN A 6 -14.43 19.25 -6.84
N VAL A 7 -13.81 18.72 -7.90
CA VAL A 7 -13.10 17.43 -7.91
C VAL A 7 -12.05 17.36 -6.79
N THR A 8 -11.32 18.45 -6.55
CA THR A 8 -10.35 18.54 -5.45
C THR A 8 -11.00 18.40 -4.06
N GLN A 9 -12.20 18.96 -3.89
CA GLN A 9 -12.96 18.84 -2.64
C GLN A 9 -13.49 17.42 -2.43
N ILE A 10 -13.85 16.72 -3.52
CA ILE A 10 -14.30 15.33 -3.47
C ILE A 10 -13.14 14.42 -3.04
N ASN A 11 -11.99 14.50 -3.70
CA ASN A 11 -10.83 13.65 -3.38
C ASN A 11 -10.36 13.83 -1.92
N ARG A 12 -10.34 15.08 -1.43
CA ARG A 12 -9.96 15.37 -0.04
C ARG A 12 -10.99 14.86 0.97
N LEU A 13 -12.28 14.95 0.64
CA LEU A 13 -13.33 14.40 1.51
C LEU A 13 -13.27 12.87 1.57
N GLU A 14 -12.95 12.20 0.46
CA GLU A 14 -12.71 10.75 0.41
C GLU A 14 -11.50 10.34 1.26
N GLU A 15 -10.44 11.16 1.28
CA GLU A 15 -9.28 10.96 2.14
C GLU A 15 -9.61 11.14 3.62
N LEU A 16 -10.33 12.19 3.98
CA LEU A 16 -10.83 12.43 5.33
C LEU A 16 -11.72 11.30 5.84
N TRP A 17 -12.55 10.71 4.98
CA TRP A 17 -13.40 9.59 5.36
C TRP A 17 -12.64 8.29 5.68
N ARG A 18 -11.37 8.14 5.26
CA ARG A 18 -10.54 7.01 5.69
C ARG A 18 -10.25 7.02 7.19
N THR A 19 -10.18 8.20 7.81
CA THR A 19 -9.83 8.37 9.23
C THR A 19 -11.01 8.87 10.08
N ASN A 20 -11.91 9.67 9.50
CA ASN A 20 -13.09 10.22 10.16
C ASN A 20 -14.34 10.09 9.27
N PRO A 21 -15.17 9.05 9.45
CA PRO A 21 -16.33 8.79 8.59
C PRO A 21 -17.45 9.84 8.73
N ASN A 22 -17.39 10.74 9.72
CA ASN A 22 -18.36 11.83 9.90
C ASN A 22 -17.89 13.18 9.33
N ALA A 23 -16.75 13.21 8.63
CA ALA A 23 -16.20 14.44 8.07
C ALA A 23 -17.15 15.08 7.03
N THR A 24 -17.22 16.40 7.05
CA THR A 24 -18.03 17.21 6.15
C THR A 24 -17.15 18.11 5.28
N ILE A 25 -17.72 18.69 4.21
CA ILE A 25 -16.99 19.57 3.28
C ILE A 25 -16.40 20.82 4.00
N ALA A 26 -16.95 21.20 5.16
CA ALA A 26 -16.41 22.31 5.96
C ALA A 26 -15.10 21.94 6.67
N ASP A 27 -14.91 20.67 7.03
CA ASP A 27 -13.69 20.18 7.67
C ASP A 27 -12.51 20.19 6.69
N THR A 28 -12.81 20.01 5.39
CA THR A 28 -11.85 20.09 4.28
C THR A 28 -11.26 21.48 4.08
N GLU A 29 -12.01 22.54 4.40
CA GLU A 29 -11.56 23.94 4.30
C GLU A 29 -10.74 24.36 5.54
N ALA A 30 -11.04 23.79 6.71
CA ALA A 30 -10.26 24.00 7.93
C ALA A 30 -8.87 23.34 7.81
N GLU A 31 -8.82 22.11 7.27
CA GLU A 31 -7.56 21.43 6.97
C GLU A 31 -6.72 22.18 5.92
N ASP A 32 -7.32 22.85 4.94
CA ASP A 32 -6.59 23.62 3.91
C ASP A 32 -5.72 24.74 4.53
N SER A 33 -6.14 25.29 5.67
CA SER A 33 -5.38 26.32 6.39
C SER A 33 -4.22 25.76 7.23
N THR A 34 -4.27 24.47 7.59
CA THR A 34 -3.24 23.78 8.39
C THR A 34 -2.31 22.91 7.54
N LEU A 35 -2.77 22.43 6.38
CA LEU A 35 -2.03 21.55 5.46
C LEU A 35 -1.00 22.29 4.60
N ASN A 36 -1.07 23.62 4.48
CA ASN A 36 -0.06 24.39 3.76
C ASN A 36 1.36 24.26 4.37
N ASP A 37 1.47 23.85 5.63
CA ASP A 37 2.77 23.63 6.30
C ASP A 37 3.32 22.20 6.10
N ASP A 38 2.48 21.27 5.63
CA ASP A 38 2.84 19.86 5.34
C ASP A 38 3.12 19.62 3.85
N GLU A 39 2.81 20.58 2.97
CA GLU A 39 3.13 20.46 1.54
C GLU A 39 4.66 20.59 1.33
N PRO A 40 5.32 19.56 0.79
CA PRO A 40 6.77 19.58 0.63
C PRO A 40 7.17 20.68 -0.34
N ALA A 41 8.27 21.38 -0.02
CA ALA A 41 8.82 22.42 -0.88
C ALA A 41 9.10 21.87 -2.30
N PRO A 42 8.89 22.67 -3.36
CA PRO A 42 9.10 22.21 -4.72
C PRO A 42 10.57 21.88 -5.00
N VAL A 43 10.79 20.86 -5.83
CA VAL A 43 12.12 20.45 -6.30
C VAL A 43 12.76 21.59 -7.09
N GLN A 44 14.05 21.82 -6.86
CA GLN A 44 14.83 22.87 -7.51
C GLN A 44 15.89 22.26 -8.45
N THR A 45 16.30 23.00 -9.47
CA THR A 45 17.39 22.57 -10.36
C THR A 45 18.79 22.75 -9.75
N GLN A 46 18.92 23.65 -8.77
CA GLN A 46 20.17 23.96 -8.08
C GLN A 46 19.90 24.06 -6.58
N TYR A 47 20.85 23.62 -5.76
CA TYR A 47 20.78 23.63 -4.30
C TYR A 47 22.04 24.28 -3.74
N ASP A 48 21.89 25.04 -2.67
CA ASP A 48 22.96 25.75 -1.97
C ASP A 48 23.91 24.78 -1.27
N ASP A 49 23.36 23.72 -0.66
CA ASP A 49 24.12 22.66 -0.02
C ASP A 49 23.33 21.33 0.05
N ALA A 50 23.98 20.30 0.60
CA ALA A 50 23.38 18.98 0.78
C ALA A 50 22.25 18.98 1.83
N TYR A 51 22.24 19.91 2.78
CA TYR A 51 21.20 20.01 3.79
C TYR A 51 19.89 20.53 3.20
N GLN A 52 19.97 21.53 2.31
CA GLN A 52 18.82 22.03 1.56
C GLN A 52 18.28 20.95 0.61
N TYR A 53 19.15 20.19 -0.06
CA TYR A 53 18.71 19.05 -0.86
C TYR A 53 17.96 18.02 -0.01
N GLN A 54 18.50 17.66 1.16
CA GLN A 54 17.86 16.71 2.07
C GLN A 54 16.52 17.22 2.58
N SER A 55 16.42 18.49 2.98
CA SER A 55 15.18 19.05 3.54
C SER A 55 14.04 19.07 2.52
N ILE A 56 14.35 19.23 1.24
CA ILE A 56 13.38 19.21 0.14
C ILE A 56 13.05 17.78 -0.30
N MET A 57 14.07 16.91 -0.48
CA MET A 57 13.86 15.57 -1.04
C MET A 57 13.39 14.53 -0.03
N ALA A 58 13.79 14.64 1.25
CA ALA A 58 13.43 13.63 2.25
C ALA A 58 11.91 13.52 2.51
N PRO A 59 11.14 14.63 2.61
CA PRO A 59 9.68 14.57 2.69
C PRO A 59 9.05 13.89 1.47
N LEU A 60 9.53 14.18 0.26
CA LEU A 60 9.02 13.57 -0.98
C LEU A 60 9.25 12.05 -0.99
N VAL A 61 10.46 11.61 -0.63
CA VAL A 61 10.77 10.18 -0.51
C VAL A 61 9.91 9.51 0.56
N ARG A 62 9.63 10.20 1.68
CA ARG A 62 8.76 9.67 2.72
C ARG A 62 7.33 9.51 2.24
N LEU A 63 6.78 10.50 1.54
CA LEU A 63 5.43 10.43 0.97
C LEU A 63 5.33 9.29 -0.04
N GLU A 64 6.32 9.12 -0.92
CA GLU A 64 6.36 8.00 -1.86
C GLU A 64 6.47 6.66 -1.14
N ALA A 65 7.31 6.55 -0.11
CA ALA A 65 7.45 5.33 0.68
C ALA A 65 6.16 4.96 1.41
N GLU A 66 5.44 5.96 1.94
CA GLU A 66 4.15 5.76 2.58
C GLU A 66 3.07 5.38 1.56
N TYR A 67 3.08 5.98 0.37
CA TYR A 67 2.20 5.62 -0.72
C TYR A 67 2.45 4.18 -1.21
N ASP A 68 3.71 3.80 -1.44
CA ASP A 68 4.09 2.42 -1.82
C ASP A 68 3.69 1.42 -0.72
N ARG A 69 3.89 1.77 0.55
CA ARG A 69 3.44 0.96 1.68
C ARG A 69 1.93 0.75 1.67
N GLN A 70 1.14 1.82 1.58
CA GLN A 70 -0.32 1.73 1.56
C GLN A 70 -0.83 0.96 0.34
N ALA A 71 -0.21 1.15 -0.83
CA ALA A 71 -0.54 0.43 -2.04
C ALA A 71 -0.27 -1.08 -1.90
N ARG A 72 0.85 -1.47 -1.27
CA ARG A 72 1.15 -2.89 -0.96
C ARG A 72 0.19 -3.47 0.07
N GLU A 73 -0.09 -2.75 1.15
CA GLU A 73 -1.00 -3.21 2.20
C GLU A 73 -2.44 -3.38 1.67
N ALA A 74 -2.90 -2.49 0.78
CA ALA A 74 -4.20 -2.57 0.13
C ALA A 74 -4.35 -3.80 -0.80
N GLN A 75 -3.24 -4.42 -1.21
CA GLN A 75 -3.21 -5.59 -2.08
C GLN A 75 -3.27 -6.92 -1.30
N THR A 76 -3.39 -6.88 0.03
CA THR A 76 -3.55 -8.08 0.87
C THR A 76 -4.71 -8.94 0.37
N GLN A 77 -4.46 -10.23 0.17
CA GLN A 77 -5.47 -11.20 -0.24
C GLN A 77 -5.83 -12.12 0.93
N ASP A 78 -7.10 -12.12 1.30
CA ASP A 78 -7.63 -12.97 2.36
C ASP A 78 -8.20 -14.29 1.79
N ASN A 79 -8.44 -15.26 2.67
CA ASN A 79 -9.06 -16.55 2.34
C ASN A 79 -8.31 -17.37 1.28
N VAL A 80 -6.98 -17.32 1.31
CA VAL A 80 -6.13 -18.05 0.38
C VAL A 80 -5.95 -19.50 0.83
N ALA A 81 -6.30 -20.46 -0.04
CA ALA A 81 -6.01 -21.87 0.19
C ALA A 81 -4.55 -22.20 -0.19
N VAL A 82 -3.79 -22.71 0.78
CA VAL A 82 -2.35 -23.00 0.61
C VAL A 82 -2.10 -24.50 0.57
N ARG A 83 -1.39 -24.96 -0.46
CA ARG A 83 -0.83 -26.31 -0.53
C ARG A 83 0.67 -26.27 -0.21
N TRP A 84 1.07 -27.02 0.80
CA TRP A 84 2.46 -27.10 1.25
C TRP A 84 3.21 -28.26 0.62
N ASP A 85 4.48 -28.03 0.28
CA ASP A 85 5.38 -29.06 -0.25
C ASP A 85 6.82 -28.85 0.26
N MET A 86 7.69 -29.83 0.03
CA MET A 86 9.13 -29.75 0.30
C MET A 86 9.89 -29.85 -1.02
N ALA A 87 10.58 -28.78 -1.40
CA ALA A 87 11.41 -28.78 -2.59
C ALA A 87 12.63 -29.70 -2.42
N LEU A 88 13.26 -30.07 -3.54
CA LEU A 88 14.47 -30.92 -3.57
C LEU A 88 15.64 -30.34 -2.76
N ASN A 89 15.68 -29.03 -2.60
CA ASN A 89 16.66 -28.31 -1.76
C ASN A 89 16.29 -28.32 -0.25
N LYS A 90 15.28 -29.11 0.15
CA LYS A 90 14.74 -29.22 1.52
C LYS A 90 14.11 -27.93 2.05
N ARG A 91 13.82 -26.93 1.20
CA ARG A 91 13.06 -25.74 1.59
C ARG A 91 11.55 -26.00 1.50
N ARG A 92 10.80 -25.38 2.40
CA ARG A 92 9.33 -25.38 2.38
C ARG A 92 8.85 -24.52 1.22
N VAL A 93 7.88 -25.01 0.45
CA VAL A 93 7.24 -24.27 -0.65
C VAL A 93 5.74 -24.22 -0.40
N ALA A 94 5.14 -23.05 -0.64
CA ALA A 94 3.70 -22.81 -0.59
C ALA A 94 3.20 -22.57 -2.02
N TYR A 95 2.13 -23.26 -2.40
CA TYR A 95 1.39 -23.02 -3.64
C TYR A 95 0.01 -22.49 -3.30
N PHE A 96 -0.40 -21.43 -3.98
CA PHE A 96 -1.71 -20.82 -3.83
C PHE A 96 -2.10 -20.10 -5.12
N HIS A 97 -3.40 -19.81 -5.25
CA HIS A 97 -3.95 -19.07 -6.39
C HIS A 97 -4.41 -17.71 -5.91
N LEU A 98 -4.07 -16.67 -6.66
CA LEU A 98 -4.55 -15.31 -6.43
C LEU A 98 -5.56 -14.96 -7.54
N PRO A 99 -6.74 -14.40 -7.22
CA PRO A 99 -7.70 -13.99 -8.24
C PRO A 99 -7.09 -12.89 -9.12
N THR A 100 -7.10 -13.09 -10.43
CA THR A 100 -6.50 -12.15 -11.40
C THR A 100 -7.42 -10.99 -11.77
N ALA A 101 -8.73 -11.11 -11.48
CA ALA A 101 -9.77 -10.27 -12.11
C ALA A 101 -9.84 -8.80 -11.62
N GLU A 102 -9.35 -8.48 -10.42
CA GLU A 102 -9.49 -7.12 -9.85
C GLU A 102 -8.17 -6.53 -9.34
N SER A 103 -7.08 -7.28 -9.43
CA SER A 103 -5.83 -6.89 -8.80
C SER A 103 -4.85 -6.30 -9.81
N GLN A 104 -4.43 -5.06 -9.59
CA GLN A 104 -3.29 -4.46 -10.29
C GLN A 104 -1.95 -5.08 -9.86
N LEU A 105 -1.94 -6.14 -9.03
CA LEU A 105 -0.74 -6.85 -8.58
C LEU A 105 0.02 -7.43 -9.78
N ARG A 106 1.11 -6.77 -10.15
CA ARG A 106 2.15 -7.34 -11.03
C ARG A 106 3.19 -8.03 -10.18
N ILE A 107 2.87 -9.24 -9.72
CA ILE A 107 3.84 -10.09 -9.03
C ILE A 107 4.81 -10.65 -10.06
N VAL A 108 6.12 -10.61 -9.75
CA VAL A 108 7.19 -11.22 -10.55
C VAL A 108 8.00 -12.20 -9.72
N ALA A 109 8.74 -13.08 -10.39
CA ALA A 109 9.69 -13.95 -9.70
C ALA A 109 10.78 -13.10 -9.04
N GLY A 110 11.03 -13.37 -7.75
CA GLY A 110 11.94 -12.58 -6.91
C GLY A 110 11.25 -11.66 -5.92
N ASP A 111 9.95 -11.41 -6.07
CA ASP A 111 9.19 -10.59 -5.11
C ASP A 111 9.07 -11.29 -3.75
N GLU A 112 9.10 -10.50 -2.67
CA GLU A 112 8.84 -10.98 -1.32
C GLU A 112 7.34 -10.93 -1.01
N LEU A 113 6.81 -12.03 -0.51
CA LEU A 113 5.44 -12.16 -0.02
C LEU A 113 5.45 -12.60 1.44
N ILE A 114 4.51 -12.08 2.21
CA ILE A 114 4.27 -12.49 3.59
C ILE A 114 3.03 -13.38 3.61
N LEU A 115 3.20 -14.62 4.08
CA LEU A 115 2.09 -15.52 4.35
C LEU A 115 1.76 -15.47 5.84
N ARG A 116 0.50 -15.13 6.14
CA ARG A 116 0.00 -14.98 7.50
C ARG A 116 -1.19 -15.90 7.74
N HIS A 117 -1.17 -16.57 8.88
CA HIS A 117 -2.31 -17.30 9.42
C HIS A 117 -2.68 -16.67 10.75
N THR A 118 -3.94 -16.26 10.90
CA THR A 118 -4.44 -15.57 12.10
C THR A 118 -4.59 -16.50 13.32
N GLY A 119 -4.44 -17.80 13.12
CA GLY A 119 -4.70 -18.81 14.13
C GLY A 119 -6.16 -19.29 14.07
N ASP A 120 -6.36 -20.56 14.40
CA ASP A 120 -7.67 -21.19 14.55
C ASP A 120 -7.69 -22.09 15.81
N GLU A 121 -8.75 -22.86 16.01
CA GLU A 121 -8.87 -23.76 17.18
C GLU A 121 -7.78 -24.85 17.23
N SER A 122 -7.13 -25.14 16.10
CA SER A 122 -6.17 -26.23 15.93
C SER A 122 -4.72 -25.77 15.73
N HIS A 123 -4.51 -24.53 15.31
CA HIS A 123 -3.21 -24.00 14.89
C HIS A 123 -2.99 -22.60 15.43
N ALA A 124 -1.81 -22.38 16.01
CA ALA A 124 -1.36 -21.07 16.45
C ALA A 124 -1.26 -20.08 15.27
N PRO A 125 -1.39 -18.76 15.52
CA PRO A 125 -1.06 -17.76 14.53
C PRO A 125 0.40 -17.91 14.09
N PHE A 126 0.65 -17.73 12.79
CA PHE A 126 2.00 -17.67 12.25
C PHE A 126 2.13 -16.59 11.18
N GLU A 127 3.35 -16.13 11.00
CA GLU A 127 3.74 -15.23 9.92
C GLU A 127 5.09 -15.71 9.37
N SER A 128 5.23 -15.74 8.05
CA SER A 128 6.49 -16.09 7.39
C SER A 128 6.62 -15.29 6.11
N SER A 129 7.80 -14.74 5.86
CA SER A 129 8.15 -14.21 4.55
C SER A 129 8.71 -15.30 3.63
N GLY A 130 8.55 -15.09 2.33
CA GLY A 130 9.02 -15.99 1.28
C GLY A 130 9.17 -15.27 -0.05
N VAL A 131 9.93 -15.86 -0.96
CA VAL A 131 10.20 -15.28 -2.28
C VAL A 131 9.43 -16.03 -3.35
N VAL A 132 8.83 -15.29 -4.29
CA VAL A 132 8.14 -15.86 -5.45
C VAL A 132 9.16 -16.57 -6.34
N THR A 133 9.03 -17.89 -6.44
CA THR A 133 9.94 -18.72 -7.26
C THR A 133 9.37 -19.05 -8.63
N ARG A 134 8.04 -19.20 -8.73
CA ARG A 134 7.35 -19.54 -9.96
C ARG A 134 5.96 -18.91 -9.98
N LEU A 135 5.61 -18.37 -11.13
CA LEU A 135 4.26 -17.94 -11.46
C LEU A 135 3.75 -18.88 -12.56
N SER A 136 2.60 -19.46 -12.35
CA SER A 136 1.83 -20.16 -13.39
C SER A 136 0.63 -19.28 -13.71
N ALA A 137 0.47 -18.92 -14.98
CA ALA A 137 -0.81 -18.39 -15.41
C ALA A 137 -1.88 -19.46 -15.12
N SER A 138 -2.95 -19.07 -14.44
CA SER A 138 -4.14 -19.89 -14.35
C SER A 138 -4.57 -20.18 -15.79
N GLU A 139 -4.53 -21.44 -16.24
CA GLU A 139 -5.32 -21.82 -17.41
C GLU A 139 -6.79 -21.72 -16.99
N GLU A 140 -7.57 -20.93 -17.74
CA GLU A 140 -9.02 -20.77 -17.59
C GLU A 140 -9.78 -22.10 -17.57
#